data_AF-A0A8B6FWB2-F1
#
_entry.id   AF-A0A8B6FWB2-F1
#
_cell.length_a   1.000
_cell.length_b   1.000
_cell.length_c   1.000
_cell.angle_alpha   90.00
_cell.angle_beta   90.00
_cell.angle_gamma   90.00
#
_symmetry.space_group_name_H-M   'P 1'
#
loop_
_entity.id
_entity.type
_entity.pdbx_description
1 polymer ?
#
loop_
_entity_poly.entity_id
_entity_poly.type
_entity_poly.pdbx_seq_one_letter_code
_entity_poly.pdbx_strand_id
1 'polypeptide(L)'
;MEDLRMGSPDTVQKHNEIQCTIDNVKGQQKMVLEKLHHQQICLEQELGMGFLATITPNEDSQKVHVEGGIPEEAYDLECSDFDLKVSVLQEFILMDEKFRERLKYLEEEHSKILKLGRNGGWSDDDHYVFTVIYEQYPHEMKNRRKMIIDRLQRHLPKKLRADLVSHEEWCDSNKYFRERKKALMVAWQKGRSALYHKAESIFTEAEMAAQLDEVKAEYNRKQRQVREVLHEKIRNFREQQMEALIIQHKMESEKLQAVRERLKMEAELETKKRAHEKEQVAKFHEEIEKKQQKQAEKDQKRYDELQAQLAEQAIFDQERIKYRAEQLDAKIEERKYLEEEKKQAEIEKEERLEALREQVRVVAESDPHRILQQTEAWQNRYAENEDDIDIQKPLFNVIGFTSKQITSDPRMKLEARLRDAGLHNTDYARQIMSKVPPPQPPRRDMESTVFKKNLNNT
;
A
#
# COMPACT_ATOMS: atom_id res chain seq x y z
N MET A 1 -19.87 146.83 -46.16
CA MET A 1 -21.07 146.19 -45.57
C MET A 1 -20.83 144.70 -45.65
N GLU A 2 -19.97 144.21 -44.76
CA GLU A 2 -20.33 143.70 -43.42
C GLU A 2 -20.59 142.20 -43.58
N ASP A 3 -19.57 141.36 -43.41
CA ASP A 3 -19.13 140.90 -42.08
C ASP A 3 -20.32 140.87 -41.13
N LEU A 4 -21.04 139.74 -41.09
CA LEU A 4 -21.79 139.23 -39.93
C LEU A 4 -22.65 138.04 -40.36
N ARG A 5 -22.05 136.84 -40.30
CA ARG A 5 -22.72 135.61 -39.86
C ARG A 5 -21.78 134.42 -39.65
N MET A 6 -20.47 134.64 -39.56
CA MET A 6 -19.68 133.84 -38.64
C MET A 6 -20.09 134.30 -37.25
N GLY A 7 -20.69 133.41 -36.45
CA GLY A 7 -21.04 133.71 -35.05
C GLY A 7 -19.82 134.27 -34.30
N SER A 8 -20.03 134.89 -33.14
CA SER A 8 -18.92 135.42 -32.34
C SER A 8 -17.77 134.38 -32.27
N PRO A 9 -16.49 134.78 -32.29
CA PRO A 9 -15.35 133.85 -32.30
C PRO A 9 -15.50 132.76 -31.23
N ASP A 10 -16.06 133.15 -30.08
CA ASP A 10 -16.40 132.34 -28.93
C ASP A 10 -17.47 131.25 -29.21
N THR A 11 -18.47 131.54 -30.05
CA THR A 11 -19.49 130.55 -30.47
C THR A 11 -18.99 129.56 -31.52
N VAL A 12 -18.14 129.99 -32.44
CA VAL A 12 -17.51 129.10 -33.43
C VAL A 12 -16.49 128.18 -32.73
N GLN A 13 -15.75 128.72 -31.77
CA GLN A 13 -14.81 127.95 -30.94
C GLN A 13 -15.54 126.93 -30.07
N LYS A 14 -16.63 127.31 -29.39
CA LYS A 14 -17.51 126.37 -28.66
C LYS A 14 -18.14 125.31 -29.57
N HIS A 15 -18.54 125.66 -30.79
CA HIS A 15 -19.08 124.69 -31.74
C HIS A 15 -18.02 123.68 -32.19
N ASN A 16 -16.79 124.15 -32.45
CA ASN A 16 -15.66 123.29 -32.78
C ASN A 16 -15.25 122.39 -31.59
N GLU A 17 -15.31 122.90 -30.35
CA GLU A 17 -15.11 122.11 -29.14
C GLU A 17 -16.21 121.04 -28.97
N ILE A 18 -17.47 121.37 -29.24
CA ILE A 18 -18.58 120.42 -29.23
C ILE A 18 -18.42 119.37 -30.34
N GLN A 19 -18.01 119.76 -31.55
CA GLN A 19 -17.72 118.80 -32.62
C GLN A 19 -16.56 117.88 -32.27
N CYS A 20 -15.47 118.43 -31.72
CA CYS A 20 -14.32 117.66 -31.27
C CYS A 20 -14.69 116.67 -30.15
N THR A 21 -15.53 117.09 -29.20
CA THR A 21 -16.03 116.17 -28.16
C THR A 21 -16.96 115.10 -28.73
N ILE A 22 -17.84 115.43 -29.67
CA ILE A 22 -18.70 114.45 -30.36
C ILE A 22 -17.85 113.43 -31.13
N ASP A 23 -16.82 113.88 -31.85
CA ASP A 23 -15.95 112.99 -32.61
C ASP A 23 -15.09 112.11 -31.70
N ASN A 24 -14.65 112.63 -30.56
CA ASN A 24 -13.98 111.85 -29.52
C ASN A 24 -14.93 110.80 -28.91
N VAL A 25 -16.18 111.16 -28.59
CA VAL A 25 -17.20 110.22 -28.08
C VAL A 25 -17.55 109.16 -29.12
N LYS A 26 -17.67 109.52 -30.40
CA LYS A 26 -17.86 108.54 -31.50
C LYS A 26 -16.66 107.61 -31.65
N GLY A 27 -15.44 108.14 -31.51
CA GLY A 27 -14.21 107.35 -31.50
C GLY A 27 -14.17 106.34 -30.34
N GLN A 28 -14.53 106.79 -29.13
CA GLN A 28 -14.65 105.94 -27.95
C GLN A 28 -15.75 104.89 -28.13
N GLN A 29 -16.91 105.26 -28.66
CA GLN A 29 -18.00 104.32 -28.95
C GLN A 29 -17.55 103.25 -29.96
N LYS A 30 -16.85 103.64 -31.03
CA LYS A 30 -16.32 102.70 -32.01
C LYS A 30 -15.31 101.74 -31.39
N MET A 31 -14.39 102.24 -30.55
CA MET A 31 -13.46 101.40 -29.80
C MET A 31 -14.17 100.41 -28.86
N VAL A 32 -15.24 100.84 -28.19
CA VAL A 32 -16.02 99.96 -27.31
C VAL A 32 -16.74 98.89 -28.13
N LEU A 33 -17.32 99.24 -29.27
CA LEU A 33 -17.98 98.27 -30.16
C LEU A 33 -16.99 97.26 -30.74
N GLU A 34 -15.80 97.70 -31.15
CA GLU A 34 -14.74 96.81 -31.63
C GLU A 34 -14.25 95.86 -30.52
N LYS A 35 -14.09 96.37 -29.28
CA LYS A 35 -13.76 95.53 -28.12
C LYS A 35 -14.85 94.51 -27.80
N LEU A 36 -16.12 94.91 -27.83
CA LEU A 36 -17.25 94.01 -27.59
C LEU A 36 -17.35 92.95 -28.69
N HIS A 37 -17.16 93.33 -29.94
CA HIS A 37 -17.15 92.39 -31.06
C HIS A 37 -16.00 91.38 -30.95
N HIS A 38 -14.80 91.85 -30.58
CA HIS A 38 -13.67 90.97 -30.31
C HIS A 38 -13.94 90.02 -29.13
N GLN A 39 -14.52 90.52 -28.03
CA GLN A 39 -14.92 89.68 -26.90
C GLN A 39 -15.98 88.66 -27.30
N GLN A 40 -16.96 89.04 -28.13
CA GLN A 40 -17.95 88.11 -28.66
C GLN A 40 -17.26 86.99 -29.47
N ILE A 41 -16.35 87.33 -30.37
CA ILE A 41 -15.60 86.33 -31.17
C ILE A 41 -14.78 85.42 -30.26
N CYS A 42 -14.07 85.97 -29.27
CA CYS A 42 -13.31 85.16 -28.32
C CYS A 42 -14.20 84.22 -27.51
N LEU A 43 -15.36 84.69 -27.03
CA LEU A 43 -16.33 83.86 -26.33
C LEU A 43 -16.92 82.79 -27.26
N GLU A 44 -17.27 83.11 -28.50
CA GLU A 44 -17.75 82.13 -29.48
C GLU A 44 -16.70 81.07 -29.79
N GLN A 45 -15.41 81.44 -29.84
CA GLN A 45 -14.30 80.50 -29.97
C GLN A 45 -14.12 79.65 -28.71
N GLU A 46 -14.16 80.23 -27.52
CA GLU A 46 -14.09 79.49 -26.25
C GLU A 46 -15.26 78.50 -26.09
N LEU A 47 -16.47 78.90 -26.49
CA LEU A 47 -17.64 78.01 -26.54
C LEU A 47 -17.48 76.91 -27.60
N GLY A 48 -16.86 77.24 -28.75
CA GLY A 48 -16.56 76.29 -29.83
C GLY A 48 -15.39 75.34 -29.54
N MET A 49 -14.49 75.70 -28.62
CA MET A 49 -13.31 74.94 -28.21
C MET A 49 -13.67 73.73 -27.31
N GLY A 50 -14.60 72.86 -27.73
CA GLY A 50 -14.75 71.47 -27.27
C GLY A 50 -15.04 71.19 -25.79
N PHE A 51 -14.79 72.10 -24.87
CA PHE A 51 -14.94 71.94 -23.44
C PHE A 51 -16.43 71.84 -23.08
N LEU A 52 -17.25 72.71 -23.67
CA LEU A 52 -18.71 72.55 -23.61
C LEU A 52 -19.21 71.35 -24.43
N ALA A 53 -18.56 70.97 -25.53
CA ALA A 53 -18.93 69.71 -26.23
C ALA A 53 -18.69 68.45 -25.38
N THR A 54 -17.83 68.55 -24.35
CA THR A 54 -17.51 67.46 -23.40
C THR A 54 -18.51 67.42 -22.23
N ILE A 55 -19.09 68.57 -21.87
CA ILE A 55 -20.06 68.73 -20.75
C ILE A 55 -21.51 68.65 -21.25
N THR A 56 -21.78 69.20 -22.43
CA THR A 56 -23.01 69.05 -23.20
C THR A 56 -22.68 68.25 -24.46
N PRO A 57 -22.89 66.92 -24.48
CA PRO A 57 -22.68 66.16 -25.70
C PRO A 57 -23.63 66.70 -26.76
N ASN A 58 -23.10 67.36 -27.79
CA ASN A 58 -23.89 67.65 -28.98
C ASN A 58 -24.29 66.30 -29.58
N GLU A 59 -25.60 66.06 -29.69
CA GLU A 59 -26.19 64.74 -29.99
C GLU A 59 -25.73 64.15 -31.33
N ASP A 60 -25.22 64.98 -32.24
CA ASP A 60 -24.72 64.57 -33.57
C ASP A 60 -23.21 64.22 -33.58
N SER A 61 -22.43 64.65 -32.58
CA SER A 61 -20.97 64.44 -32.54
C SER A 61 -20.56 63.09 -31.96
N GLN A 62 -21.50 62.35 -31.34
CA GLN A 62 -21.32 60.96 -30.93
C GLN A 62 -21.84 60.00 -32.00
N LYS A 63 -21.43 60.21 -33.26
CA LYS A 63 -21.10 59.04 -34.09
C LYS A 63 -19.83 58.42 -33.49
N VAL A 64 -19.96 57.77 -32.33
CA VAL A 64 -18.95 56.81 -31.88
C VAL A 64 -18.78 55.89 -33.07
N HIS A 65 -17.60 55.93 -33.69
CA HIS A 65 -17.29 55.05 -34.80
C HIS A 65 -17.38 53.62 -34.24
N VAL A 66 -18.49 52.94 -34.54
CA VAL A 66 -18.70 51.55 -34.15
C VAL A 66 -17.82 50.75 -35.11
N GLU A 67 -16.54 50.61 -34.77
CA GLU A 67 -15.66 49.65 -35.43
C GLU A 67 -16.15 48.25 -35.07
N GLY A 68 -17.08 47.74 -35.90
CA GLY A 68 -17.51 46.36 -35.83
C GLY A 68 -16.43 45.43 -36.35
N GLY A 69 -16.40 44.19 -35.86
CA GLY A 69 -15.38 43.21 -36.20
C GLY A 69 -14.57 42.77 -35.00
N ILE A 70 -13.45 42.10 -35.24
CA ILE A 70 -12.56 41.62 -34.18
C ILE A 70 -11.67 42.80 -33.72
N PRO A 71 -11.58 43.11 -32.41
CA PRO A 71 -10.60 44.09 -31.93
C PRO A 71 -9.18 43.66 -32.29
N GLU A 72 -8.31 44.59 -32.71
CA GLU A 72 -6.90 44.30 -33.01
C GLU A 72 -6.21 43.69 -31.79
N GLU A 73 -6.52 44.22 -30.60
CA GLU A 73 -6.01 43.72 -29.33
C GLU A 73 -6.39 42.25 -29.08
N ALA A 74 -7.58 41.82 -29.53
CA ALA A 74 -8.02 40.44 -29.38
C ALA A 74 -7.34 39.51 -30.41
N TYR A 75 -6.95 40.03 -31.57
CA TYR A 75 -6.25 39.27 -32.60
C TYR A 75 -4.78 39.02 -32.22
N ASP A 76 -4.15 40.02 -31.62
CA ASP A 76 -2.74 39.98 -31.19
C ASP A 76 -2.51 39.11 -29.95
N LEU A 77 -3.56 38.74 -29.21
CA LEU A 77 -3.45 37.82 -28.08
C LEU A 77 -2.85 36.47 -28.50
N GLU A 78 -1.78 36.06 -27.83
CA GLU A 78 -1.12 34.78 -28.03
C GLU A 78 -1.94 33.66 -27.38
N CYS A 79 -2.14 32.56 -28.11
CA CYS A 79 -2.80 31.37 -27.60
C CYS A 79 -2.19 30.11 -28.23
N SER A 80 -1.78 29.16 -27.38
CA SER A 80 -1.25 27.85 -27.80
C SER A 80 -2.29 26.98 -28.54
N ASP A 81 -3.59 27.18 -28.26
CA ASP A 81 -4.68 26.44 -28.89
C ASP A 81 -5.34 27.28 -29.99
N PHE A 82 -5.07 26.91 -31.25
CA PHE A 82 -5.60 27.61 -32.43
C PHE A 82 -7.13 27.49 -32.55
N ASP A 83 -7.70 26.33 -32.23
CA ASP A 83 -9.14 26.10 -32.36
C ASP A 83 -9.90 26.92 -31.32
N LEU A 84 -9.36 26.98 -30.09
CA LEU A 84 -9.87 27.85 -29.03
C LEU A 84 -9.82 29.33 -29.44
N LYS A 85 -8.70 29.79 -30.01
CA LYS A 85 -8.55 31.17 -30.49
C LYS A 85 -9.59 31.51 -31.55
N VAL A 86 -9.78 30.64 -32.54
CA VAL A 86 -10.81 30.83 -33.59
C VAL A 86 -12.21 30.89 -32.99
N SER A 87 -12.55 29.99 -32.06
CA SER A 87 -13.87 29.97 -31.41
C SER A 87 -14.16 31.29 -30.69
N VAL A 88 -13.19 31.81 -29.91
CA VAL A 88 -13.36 33.06 -29.16
C VAL A 88 -13.47 34.27 -30.11
N LEU A 89 -12.70 34.30 -31.19
CA LEU A 89 -12.81 35.38 -32.19
C LEU A 89 -14.16 35.37 -32.92
N GLN A 90 -14.73 34.19 -33.16
CA GLN A 90 -16.09 34.07 -33.71
C GLN A 90 -17.16 34.61 -32.76
N GLU A 91 -16.97 34.49 -31.43
CA GLU A 91 -17.92 35.06 -30.46
C GLU A 91 -18.06 36.58 -30.58
N PHE A 92 -16.97 37.30 -30.91
CA PHE A 92 -17.03 38.74 -31.17
C PHE A 92 -17.92 39.08 -32.38
N ILE A 93 -17.76 38.32 -33.48
CA ILE A 93 -18.54 38.51 -34.69
C ILE A 93 -20.04 38.26 -34.40
N LEU A 94 -20.34 37.16 -33.72
CA LEU A 94 -21.71 36.82 -33.34
C LEU A 94 -22.33 37.86 -32.38
N MET A 95 -21.54 38.44 -31.49
CA MET A 95 -22.00 39.51 -30.61
C MET A 95 -22.34 40.79 -31.40
N ASP A 96 -21.50 41.16 -32.36
CA ASP A 96 -21.72 42.31 -33.24
C ASP A 96 -22.92 42.10 -34.17
N GLU A 97 -23.16 40.88 -34.66
CA GLU A 97 -24.37 40.53 -35.41
C GLU A 97 -25.63 40.69 -34.56
N LYS A 98 -25.66 40.12 -33.35
CA LYS A 98 -26.80 40.24 -32.42
C LYS A 98 -27.08 41.70 -32.06
N PHE A 99 -26.04 42.52 -31.87
CA PHE A 99 -26.21 43.95 -31.64
C PHE A 99 -26.80 44.65 -32.87
N ARG A 100 -26.29 44.38 -34.06
CA ARG A 100 -26.80 44.94 -35.33
C ARG A 100 -28.26 44.58 -35.57
N GLU A 101 -28.66 43.34 -35.30
CA GLU A 101 -30.05 42.90 -35.39
C GLU A 101 -30.96 43.65 -34.40
N ARG A 102 -30.54 43.77 -33.13
CA ARG A 102 -31.29 44.52 -32.11
C ARG A 102 -31.41 46.00 -32.45
N LEU A 103 -30.37 46.59 -33.02
CA LEU A 103 -30.38 47.99 -33.45
C LEU A 103 -31.35 48.18 -34.63
N LYS A 104 -31.32 47.30 -35.64
CA LYS A 104 -32.27 47.32 -36.76
C LYS A 104 -33.71 47.19 -36.28
N TYR A 105 -33.99 46.23 -35.39
CA TYR A 105 -35.33 46.07 -34.81
C TYR A 105 -35.80 47.35 -34.10
N LEU A 106 -34.93 47.97 -33.30
CA LEU A 106 -35.25 49.22 -32.61
C LEU A 106 -35.51 50.38 -33.59
N GLU A 107 -34.72 50.47 -34.67
CA GLU A 107 -34.90 51.48 -35.71
C GLU A 107 -36.16 51.24 -36.55
N GLU A 108 -36.55 49.99 -36.77
CA GLU A 108 -37.81 49.61 -37.43
C GLU A 108 -39.04 49.96 -36.57
N GLU A 109 -39.00 49.61 -35.27
CA GLU A 109 -40.05 49.93 -34.28
C GLU A 109 -40.31 51.45 -34.21
N HIS A 110 -39.24 52.24 -34.25
CA HIS A 110 -39.29 53.70 -34.21
C HIS A 110 -39.17 54.38 -35.59
N SER A 111 -39.36 53.64 -36.69
CA SER A 111 -39.21 54.15 -38.07
C SER A 111 -40.11 55.34 -38.38
N LYS A 112 -41.30 55.41 -37.78
CA LYS A 112 -42.22 56.54 -37.92
C LYS A 112 -41.65 57.84 -37.33
N ILE A 113 -40.93 57.74 -36.22
CA ILE A 113 -40.27 58.88 -35.55
C ILE A 113 -39.11 59.36 -36.41
N LEU A 114 -38.31 58.43 -36.94
CA LEU A 114 -37.17 58.72 -37.81
C LEU A 114 -37.58 59.42 -39.12
N LYS A 115 -38.75 59.07 -39.68
CA LYS A 115 -39.29 59.70 -40.90
C LYS A 115 -39.71 61.15 -40.72
N LEU A 116 -40.12 61.55 -39.51
CA LEU A 116 -40.54 62.92 -39.20
C LEU A 116 -39.34 63.88 -39.02
N GLY A 117 -38.11 63.40 -39.16
CA GLY A 117 -36.91 64.20 -39.09
C GLY A 117 -36.53 64.63 -37.66
N ARG A 118 -35.56 65.55 -37.56
CA ARG A 118 -34.92 65.96 -36.30
C ARG A 118 -35.90 66.45 -35.24
N ASN A 119 -36.96 67.15 -35.65
CA ASN A 119 -37.94 67.81 -34.77
C ASN A 119 -39.38 67.36 -34.99
N GLY A 120 -39.61 66.16 -35.54
CA GLY A 120 -40.98 65.64 -35.63
C GLY A 120 -41.86 66.39 -36.65
N GLY A 121 -41.27 67.04 -37.66
CA GLY A 121 -41.96 67.87 -38.65
C GLY A 121 -42.24 69.31 -38.20
N TRP A 122 -41.72 69.73 -37.04
CA TRP A 122 -41.81 71.10 -36.53
C TRP A 122 -40.61 71.94 -36.97
N SER A 123 -40.78 73.26 -37.06
CA SER A 123 -39.64 74.18 -37.25
C SER A 123 -38.74 74.18 -36.02
N ASP A 124 -37.46 74.53 -36.21
CA ASP A 124 -36.51 74.66 -35.10
C ASP A 124 -36.99 75.66 -34.05
N ASP A 125 -37.55 76.79 -34.48
CA ASP A 125 -38.10 77.82 -33.59
C ASP A 125 -39.32 77.32 -32.79
N ASP A 126 -40.27 76.64 -33.43
CA ASP A 126 -41.48 76.13 -32.76
C ASP A 126 -41.12 75.00 -31.78
N HIS A 127 -40.19 74.13 -32.16
CA HIS A 127 -39.67 73.05 -31.31
C HIS A 127 -38.88 73.62 -30.13
N TYR A 128 -38.06 74.65 -30.34
CA TYR A 128 -37.32 75.33 -29.27
C TYR A 128 -38.26 75.96 -28.25
N VAL A 129 -39.27 76.71 -28.71
CA VAL A 129 -40.30 77.30 -27.85
C VAL A 129 -41.04 76.22 -27.06
N PHE A 130 -41.35 75.09 -27.71
CA PHE A 130 -41.98 73.94 -27.06
C PHE A 130 -41.10 73.38 -25.93
N THR A 131 -39.83 73.07 -26.21
CA THR A 131 -38.89 72.47 -25.26
C THR A 131 -38.63 73.40 -24.07
N VAL A 132 -38.37 74.68 -24.32
CA VAL A 132 -38.12 75.67 -23.26
C VAL A 132 -39.34 75.81 -22.34
N ILE A 133 -40.54 75.89 -22.91
CA ILE A 133 -41.77 75.97 -22.09
C ILE A 133 -41.99 74.66 -21.33
N TYR A 134 -41.71 73.51 -21.92
CA TYR A 134 -41.87 72.20 -21.29
C TYR A 134 -40.93 72.01 -20.08
N GLU A 135 -39.68 72.47 -20.18
CA GLU A 135 -38.65 72.39 -19.14
C GLU A 135 -38.86 73.38 -17.97
N GLN A 136 -39.49 74.52 -18.22
CA GLN A 136 -39.76 75.54 -17.19
C GLN A 136 -40.70 75.08 -16.07
N TYR A 137 -41.48 74.00 -16.28
CA TYR A 137 -42.45 73.51 -15.29
C TYR A 137 -41.91 72.29 -14.52
N PRO A 138 -41.75 72.38 -13.19
CA PRO A 138 -41.31 71.27 -12.35
C PRO A 138 -42.22 70.04 -12.46
N HIS A 139 -41.62 68.85 -12.46
CA HIS A 139 -42.34 67.58 -12.61
C HIS A 139 -43.30 67.27 -11.44
N GLU A 140 -43.10 67.87 -10.26
CA GLU A 140 -43.88 67.63 -9.04
C GLU A 140 -45.21 68.41 -8.99
N MET A 141 -45.44 69.32 -9.94
CA MET A 141 -46.62 70.20 -9.95
C MET A 141 -47.91 69.46 -10.38
N LYS A 142 -48.97 69.59 -9.59
CA LYS A 142 -50.32 69.09 -9.96
C LYS A 142 -50.83 69.83 -11.21
N ASN A 143 -51.44 69.10 -12.15
CA ASN A 143 -51.95 69.62 -13.42
C ASN A 143 -50.87 70.22 -14.36
N ARG A 144 -49.59 69.86 -14.21
CA ARG A 144 -48.46 70.32 -15.05
C ARG A 144 -48.78 70.32 -16.55
N ARG A 145 -49.25 69.19 -17.08
CA ARG A 145 -49.58 69.02 -18.50
C ARG A 145 -50.62 70.04 -18.98
N LYS A 146 -51.65 70.32 -18.18
CA LYS A 146 -52.70 71.29 -18.53
C LYS A 146 -52.13 72.71 -18.65
N MET A 147 -51.26 73.10 -17.72
CA MET A 147 -50.63 74.43 -17.70
C MET A 147 -49.63 74.62 -18.85
N ILE A 148 -48.83 73.60 -19.14
CA ILE A 148 -47.90 73.60 -20.27
C ILE A 148 -48.65 73.79 -21.58
N ILE A 149 -49.68 72.99 -21.83
CA ILE A 149 -50.45 73.08 -23.07
C ILE A 149 -51.17 74.44 -23.18
N ASP A 150 -51.76 74.97 -22.10
CA ASP A 150 -52.41 76.29 -22.13
C ASP A 150 -51.40 77.42 -22.46
N ARG A 151 -50.19 77.35 -21.91
CA ARG A 151 -49.13 78.31 -22.21
C ARG A 151 -48.61 78.16 -23.64
N LEU A 152 -48.41 76.94 -24.11
CA LEU A 152 -47.98 76.66 -25.48
C LEU A 152 -48.99 77.17 -26.51
N GLN A 153 -50.30 77.03 -26.25
CA GLN A 153 -51.35 77.57 -27.13
C GLN A 153 -51.31 79.10 -27.25
N ARG A 154 -50.82 79.81 -26.23
CA ARG A 154 -50.64 81.27 -26.28
C ARG A 154 -49.38 81.70 -27.03
N HIS A 155 -48.29 80.93 -26.89
CA HIS A 155 -47.02 81.22 -27.57
C HIS A 155 -47.00 80.74 -29.03
N LEU A 156 -47.78 79.71 -29.36
CA LEU A 156 -47.90 79.12 -30.70
C LEU A 156 -49.36 79.17 -31.19
N PRO A 157 -49.88 80.37 -31.50
CA PRO A 157 -51.30 80.55 -31.87
C PRO A 157 -51.68 79.85 -33.20
N LYS A 158 -50.69 79.46 -34.01
CA LYS A 158 -50.89 78.76 -35.29
C LYS A 158 -51.02 77.24 -35.16
N LYS A 159 -50.80 76.67 -33.97
CA LYS A 159 -50.81 75.22 -33.73
C LYS A 159 -52.06 74.82 -32.94
N LEU A 160 -52.70 73.73 -33.33
CA LEU A 160 -53.87 73.23 -32.61
C LEU A 160 -53.43 72.47 -31.35
N ARG A 161 -54.36 72.34 -30.39
CA ARG A 161 -54.14 71.51 -29.19
C ARG A 161 -53.78 70.07 -29.54
N ALA A 162 -54.40 69.53 -30.60
CA ALA A 162 -54.13 68.17 -31.08
C ALA A 162 -52.67 68.05 -31.56
N ASP A 163 -52.16 69.05 -32.28
CA ASP A 163 -50.78 69.07 -32.76
C ASP A 163 -49.78 69.12 -31.60
N LEU A 164 -50.07 69.93 -30.57
CA LEU A 164 -49.23 70.02 -29.36
C LEU A 164 -49.15 68.70 -28.60
N VAL A 165 -50.27 67.99 -28.47
CA VAL A 165 -50.32 66.66 -27.83
C VAL A 165 -49.58 65.63 -28.68
N SER A 166 -49.75 65.65 -30.01
CA SER A 166 -49.03 64.73 -30.90
C SER A 166 -47.52 64.97 -30.88
N HIS A 167 -47.10 66.22 -30.72
CA HIS A 167 -45.69 66.59 -30.60
C HIS A 167 -45.11 66.24 -29.23
N GLU A 168 -45.90 66.34 -28.15
CA GLU A 168 -45.55 65.82 -26.83
C GLU A 168 -45.29 64.30 -26.89
N GLU A 169 -46.22 63.54 -27.47
CA GLU A 169 -46.09 62.09 -27.66
C GLU A 169 -44.88 61.73 -28.53
N TRP A 170 -44.61 62.51 -29.59
CA TRP A 170 -43.42 62.36 -30.40
C TRP A 170 -42.14 62.64 -29.62
N CYS A 171 -42.09 63.72 -28.83
CA CYS A 171 -40.95 64.07 -27.97
C CYS A 171 -40.65 62.96 -26.96
N ASP A 172 -41.68 62.44 -26.27
CA ASP A 172 -41.54 61.33 -25.32
C ASP A 172 -41.03 60.06 -26.01
N SER A 173 -41.59 59.73 -27.18
CA SER A 173 -41.20 58.56 -27.95
C SER A 173 -39.78 58.67 -28.54
N ASN A 174 -39.38 59.86 -28.98
CA ASN A 174 -38.04 60.16 -29.47
C ASN A 174 -37.01 60.11 -28.33
N LYS A 175 -37.35 60.68 -27.16
CA LYS A 175 -36.52 60.56 -25.95
C LYS A 175 -36.33 59.09 -25.56
N TYR A 176 -37.42 58.32 -25.51
CA TYR A 176 -37.35 56.89 -25.21
C TYR A 176 -36.47 56.12 -26.21
N PHE A 177 -36.64 56.35 -27.51
CA PHE A 177 -35.81 55.75 -28.56
C PHE A 177 -34.32 56.09 -28.36
N ARG A 178 -34.00 57.36 -28.10
CA ARG A 178 -32.62 57.83 -27.85
C ARG A 178 -32.01 57.16 -26.62
N GLU A 179 -32.73 57.13 -25.51
CA GLU A 179 -32.29 56.48 -24.27
C GLU A 179 -32.06 54.98 -24.49
N ARG A 180 -32.97 54.32 -25.21
CA ARG A 180 -32.87 52.88 -25.50
C ARG A 180 -31.73 52.56 -26.47
N LYS A 181 -31.52 53.39 -27.50
CA LYS A 181 -30.36 53.28 -28.41
C LYS A 181 -29.04 53.50 -27.66
N LYS A 182 -28.97 54.50 -26.79
CA LYS A 182 -27.81 54.77 -25.93
C LYS A 182 -27.54 53.59 -24.98
N ALA A 183 -28.57 53.06 -24.32
CA ALA A 183 -28.44 51.91 -23.43
C ALA A 183 -27.94 50.67 -24.19
N LEU A 184 -28.45 50.44 -25.41
CA LEU A 184 -28.02 49.33 -26.26
C LEU A 184 -26.54 49.46 -26.67
N MET A 185 -26.09 50.67 -27.04
CA MET A 185 -24.68 50.94 -27.35
C MET A 185 -23.77 50.71 -26.14
N VAL A 186 -24.15 51.22 -24.96
CA VAL A 186 -23.38 51.01 -23.72
C VAL A 186 -23.32 49.53 -23.35
N ALA A 187 -24.44 48.80 -23.50
CA ALA A 187 -24.48 47.37 -23.23
C ALA A 187 -23.57 46.57 -24.18
N TRP A 188 -23.56 46.93 -25.47
CA TRP A 188 -22.66 46.33 -26.45
C TRP A 188 -21.19 46.61 -26.13
N GLN A 189 -20.82 47.87 -25.85
CA GLN A 189 -19.45 48.22 -25.50
C GLN A 189 -18.98 47.48 -24.25
N LYS A 190 -19.81 47.45 -23.19
CA LYS A 190 -19.50 46.71 -21.95
C LYS A 190 -19.35 45.22 -22.20
N GLY A 191 -20.24 44.62 -22.99
CA GLY A 191 -20.16 43.20 -23.30
C GLY A 191 -18.93 42.86 -24.16
N ARG A 192 -18.53 43.74 -25.07
CA ARG A 192 -17.32 43.59 -25.89
C ARG A 192 -16.05 43.63 -25.04
N SER A 193 -15.94 44.60 -24.12
CA SER A 193 -14.84 44.65 -23.15
C SER A 193 -14.83 43.44 -22.21
N ALA A 194 -16.00 42.98 -21.76
CA ALA A 194 -16.10 41.79 -20.93
C ALA A 194 -15.68 40.51 -21.68
N LEU A 195 -16.05 40.39 -22.96
CA LEU A 195 -15.62 39.28 -23.81
C LEU A 195 -14.11 39.30 -24.03
N TYR A 196 -13.52 40.48 -24.24
CA TYR A 196 -12.07 40.65 -24.33
C TYR A 196 -11.34 40.17 -23.07
N HIS A 197 -11.73 40.65 -21.89
CA HIS A 197 -11.10 40.21 -20.64
C HIS A 197 -11.31 38.72 -20.37
N LYS A 198 -12.46 38.16 -20.79
CA LYS A 198 -12.71 36.72 -20.70
C LYS A 198 -11.81 35.94 -21.66
N ALA A 199 -11.62 36.43 -22.89
CA ALA A 199 -10.71 35.85 -23.87
C ALA A 199 -9.27 35.84 -23.36
N GLU A 200 -8.81 36.97 -22.81
CA GLU A 200 -7.50 37.11 -22.18
C GLU A 200 -7.30 36.10 -21.03
N SER A 201 -8.28 35.95 -20.13
CA SER A 201 -8.24 34.95 -19.06
C SER A 201 -8.18 33.52 -19.61
N ILE A 202 -8.98 33.19 -20.61
CA ILE A 202 -9.02 31.84 -21.18
C ILE A 202 -7.72 31.51 -21.90
N PHE A 203 -7.15 32.45 -22.65
CA PHE A 203 -5.89 32.23 -23.36
C PHE A 203 -4.71 32.11 -22.41
N THR A 204 -4.65 32.93 -21.36
CA THR A 204 -3.64 32.80 -20.31
C THR A 204 -3.75 31.47 -19.56
N GLU A 205 -4.98 31.02 -19.25
CA GLU A 205 -5.21 29.69 -18.66
C GLU A 205 -4.78 28.55 -19.58
N ALA A 206 -5.07 28.64 -20.89
CA ALA A 206 -4.68 27.64 -21.87
C ALA A 206 -3.16 27.57 -22.04
N GLU A 207 -2.48 28.72 -22.04
CA GLU A 207 -1.02 28.81 -22.09
C GLU A 207 -0.37 28.22 -20.83
N MET A 208 -0.90 28.55 -19.64
CA MET A 208 -0.46 27.95 -18.40
C MET A 208 -0.67 26.43 -18.38
N ALA A 209 -1.78 25.94 -18.92
CA ALA A 209 -2.05 24.50 -19.04
C ALA A 209 -1.04 23.81 -19.97
N ALA A 210 -0.73 24.41 -21.12
CA ALA A 210 0.26 23.89 -22.06
C ALA A 210 1.66 23.80 -21.43
N GLN A 211 2.09 24.86 -20.73
CA GLN A 211 3.37 24.88 -20.02
C GLN A 211 3.44 23.80 -18.91
N LEU A 212 2.36 23.63 -18.14
CA LEU A 212 2.28 22.58 -17.12
C LEU A 212 2.37 21.18 -17.73
N ASP A 213 1.75 20.97 -18.89
CA ASP A 213 1.81 19.68 -19.58
C ASP A 213 3.19 19.39 -20.17
N GLU A 214 3.92 20.42 -20.63
CA GLU A 214 5.32 20.30 -21.01
C GLU A 214 6.19 19.88 -19.82
N VAL A 215 6.06 20.56 -18.68
CA VAL A 215 6.80 20.21 -17.44
C VAL A 215 6.48 18.78 -16.99
N LYS A 216 5.20 18.36 -17.04
CA LYS A 216 4.81 16.97 -16.75
C LYS A 216 5.44 16.00 -17.75
N ALA A 217 5.47 16.34 -19.04
CA ALA A 217 6.08 15.50 -20.06
C ALA A 217 7.58 15.32 -19.82
N GLU A 218 8.29 16.38 -19.43
CA GLU A 218 9.70 16.31 -19.03
C GLU A 218 9.91 15.44 -17.78
N TYR A 219 9.09 15.63 -16.75
CA TYR A 219 9.13 14.81 -15.55
C TYR A 219 8.94 13.33 -15.88
N ASN A 220 7.94 13.00 -16.71
CA ASN A 220 7.67 11.65 -17.17
C ASN A 220 8.82 11.07 -18.02
N ARG A 221 9.53 11.89 -18.79
CA ARG A 221 10.74 11.48 -19.52
C ARG A 221 11.87 11.14 -18.54
N LYS A 222 12.13 11.99 -17.55
CA LYS A 222 13.14 11.75 -16.50
C LYS A 222 12.83 10.49 -15.69
N GLN A 223 11.57 10.30 -15.30
CA GLN A 223 11.14 9.11 -14.57
C GLN A 223 11.30 7.82 -15.39
N ARG A 224 11.04 7.87 -16.69
CA ARG A 224 11.31 6.74 -17.60
C ARG A 224 12.79 6.38 -17.65
N GLN A 225 13.67 7.37 -17.80
CA GLN A 225 15.12 7.15 -17.76
C GLN A 225 15.58 6.51 -16.44
N VAL A 226 15.10 7.01 -15.30
CA VAL A 226 15.42 6.42 -13.99
C VAL A 226 14.94 4.97 -13.90
N ARG A 227 13.73 4.69 -14.38
CA ARG A 227 13.18 3.33 -14.42
C ARG A 227 14.04 2.41 -15.29
N GLU A 228 14.48 2.86 -16.46
CA GLU A 228 15.35 2.09 -17.35
C GLU A 228 16.69 1.74 -16.69
N VAL A 229 17.36 2.72 -16.07
CA VAL A 229 18.61 2.49 -15.32
C VAL A 229 18.39 1.50 -14.16
N LEU A 230 17.28 1.59 -13.45
CA LEU A 230 16.95 0.65 -12.38
C LEU A 230 16.69 -0.77 -12.91
N HIS A 231 15.99 -0.90 -14.04
CA HIS A 231 15.76 -2.21 -14.68
C HIS A 231 17.07 -2.85 -15.11
N GLU A 232 18.00 -2.07 -15.67
CA GLU A 232 19.33 -2.55 -16.06
C GLU A 232 20.13 -3.01 -14.83
N LYS A 233 20.13 -2.23 -13.73
CA LYS A 233 20.77 -2.64 -12.47
C LYS A 233 20.19 -3.95 -11.92
N ILE A 234 18.86 -4.11 -11.94
CA ILE A 234 18.19 -5.32 -11.49
C ILE A 234 18.56 -6.51 -12.40
N ARG A 235 18.64 -6.30 -13.70
CA ARG A 235 19.08 -7.33 -14.65
C ARG A 235 20.50 -7.79 -14.34
N ASN A 236 21.43 -6.86 -14.22
CA ASN A 236 22.82 -7.16 -13.89
C ASN A 236 22.93 -7.89 -12.54
N PHE A 237 22.17 -7.46 -11.53
CA PHE A 237 22.13 -8.15 -10.23
C PHE A 237 21.61 -9.59 -10.35
N ARG A 238 20.57 -9.84 -11.15
CA ARG A 238 20.05 -11.19 -11.39
C ARG A 238 21.05 -12.09 -12.09
N GLU A 239 21.78 -11.54 -13.07
CA GLU A 239 22.84 -12.27 -13.78
C GLU A 239 23.98 -12.63 -12.82
N GLN A 240 24.45 -11.67 -12.00
CA GLN A 240 25.46 -11.92 -10.97
C GLN A 240 25.01 -12.97 -9.95
N GLN A 241 23.75 -12.93 -9.50
CA GLN A 241 23.19 -13.94 -8.59
C GLN A 241 23.17 -15.34 -9.23
N MET A 242 22.76 -15.43 -10.50
CA MET A 242 22.74 -16.70 -11.22
C MET A 242 24.15 -17.26 -11.41
N GLU A 243 25.11 -16.40 -11.77
CA GLU A 243 26.52 -16.80 -11.90
C GLU A 243 27.08 -17.30 -10.55
N ALA A 244 26.80 -16.59 -9.46
CA ALA A 244 27.20 -17.01 -8.12
C ALA A 244 26.60 -18.39 -7.75
N LEU A 245 25.33 -18.65 -8.05
CA LEU A 245 24.69 -19.94 -7.83
C LEU A 245 25.34 -21.05 -8.66
N ILE A 246 25.68 -20.79 -9.92
CA ILE A 246 26.37 -21.76 -10.79
C ILE A 246 27.75 -22.09 -10.22
N ILE A 247 28.50 -21.09 -9.75
CA ILE A 247 29.82 -21.29 -9.14
C ILE A 247 29.69 -22.10 -7.84
N GLN A 248 28.73 -21.78 -6.97
CA GLN A 248 28.47 -22.54 -5.74
C GLN A 248 28.16 -24.00 -6.04
N HIS A 249 27.26 -24.26 -6.99
CA HIS A 249 26.92 -25.62 -7.40
C HIS A 249 28.14 -26.38 -7.96
N LYS A 250 28.98 -25.72 -8.76
CA LYS A 250 30.25 -26.33 -9.24
C LYS A 250 31.17 -26.69 -8.09
N MET A 251 31.39 -25.77 -7.14
CA MET A 251 32.22 -26.02 -5.95
C MET A 251 31.68 -27.17 -5.09
N GLU A 252 30.35 -27.25 -4.91
CA GLU A 252 29.71 -28.34 -4.16
C GLU A 252 29.87 -29.68 -4.88
N SER A 253 29.68 -29.70 -6.20
CA SER A 253 29.88 -30.89 -7.02
C SER A 253 31.33 -31.38 -6.94
N GLU A 254 32.30 -30.48 -7.04
CA GLU A 254 33.73 -30.81 -6.90
C GLU A 254 34.07 -31.35 -5.51
N LYS A 255 33.54 -30.72 -4.45
CA LYS A 255 33.70 -31.23 -3.06
C LYS A 255 33.12 -32.63 -2.91
N LEU A 256 31.93 -32.87 -3.45
CA LEU A 256 31.27 -34.18 -3.39
C LEU A 256 32.07 -35.24 -4.16
N GLN A 257 32.61 -34.89 -5.34
CA GLN A 257 33.49 -35.77 -6.10
C GLN A 257 34.77 -36.10 -5.32
N ALA A 258 35.44 -35.11 -4.75
CA ALA A 258 36.63 -35.32 -3.93
C ALA A 258 36.37 -36.22 -2.71
N VAL A 259 35.22 -36.06 -2.03
CA VAL A 259 34.81 -36.94 -0.93
C VAL A 259 34.57 -38.38 -1.44
N ARG A 260 33.87 -38.54 -2.57
CA ARG A 260 33.64 -39.86 -3.18
C ARG A 260 34.95 -40.54 -3.58
N GLU A 261 35.89 -39.81 -4.15
CA GLU A 261 37.20 -40.34 -4.52
C GLU A 261 38.01 -40.76 -3.29
N ARG A 262 38.01 -39.96 -2.22
CA ARG A 262 38.63 -40.35 -0.94
C ARG A 262 38.03 -41.63 -0.37
N LEU A 263 36.70 -41.74 -0.34
CA LEU A 263 36.02 -42.94 0.14
C LEU A 263 36.36 -44.17 -0.72
N LYS A 264 36.47 -44.01 -2.04
CA LYS A 264 36.92 -45.09 -2.94
C LYS A 264 38.35 -45.52 -2.62
N MET A 265 39.28 -44.57 -2.47
CA MET A 265 40.67 -44.86 -2.12
C MET A 265 40.78 -45.56 -0.76
N GLU A 266 40.02 -45.11 0.25
CA GLU A 266 39.95 -45.75 1.56
C GLU A 266 39.41 -47.19 1.48
N ALA A 267 38.34 -47.41 0.71
CA ALA A 267 37.78 -48.74 0.48
C ALA A 267 38.75 -49.67 -0.28
N GLU A 268 39.49 -49.16 -1.26
CA GLU A 268 40.53 -49.92 -1.96
C GLU A 268 41.69 -50.32 -1.04
N LEU A 269 42.11 -49.42 -0.14
CA LEU A 269 43.11 -49.74 0.87
C LEU A 269 42.59 -50.76 1.88
N GLU A 270 41.34 -50.64 2.30
CA GLU A 270 40.70 -51.58 3.23
C GLU A 270 40.56 -52.98 2.60
N THR A 271 40.12 -53.07 1.34
CA THR A 271 40.01 -54.35 0.63
C THR A 271 41.37 -55.01 0.46
N LYS A 272 42.43 -54.25 0.15
CA LYS A 272 43.81 -54.76 0.12
C LYS A 272 44.27 -55.29 1.48
N LYS A 273 43.98 -54.58 2.58
CA LYS A 273 44.27 -55.05 3.95
C LYS A 273 43.52 -56.34 4.28
N ARG A 274 42.20 -56.37 4.05
CA ARG A 274 41.36 -57.57 4.28
C ARG A 274 41.81 -58.76 3.44
N ALA A 275 42.23 -58.55 2.19
CA ALA A 275 42.76 -59.61 1.34
C ALA A 275 44.06 -60.20 1.92
N HIS A 276 44.97 -59.34 2.39
CA HIS A 276 46.22 -59.77 3.02
C HIS A 276 45.97 -60.53 4.33
N GLU A 277 45.09 -60.02 5.20
CA GLU A 277 44.68 -60.71 6.44
C GLU A 277 44.04 -62.08 6.13
N LYS A 278 43.16 -62.15 5.12
CA LYS A 278 42.54 -63.41 4.69
C LYS A 278 43.57 -64.42 4.21
N GLU A 279 44.60 -63.99 3.49
CA GLU A 279 45.69 -64.86 3.03
C GLU A 279 46.51 -65.41 4.21
N GLN A 280 46.81 -64.57 5.20
CA GLN A 280 47.51 -65.01 6.42
C GLN A 280 46.69 -66.04 7.22
N VAL A 281 45.39 -65.78 7.39
CA VAL A 281 44.47 -66.69 8.07
C VAL A 281 44.37 -68.03 7.32
N ALA A 282 44.30 -68.02 5.99
CA ALA A 282 44.28 -69.24 5.19
C ALA A 282 45.56 -70.08 5.37
N LYS A 283 46.74 -69.46 5.34
CA LYS A 283 48.02 -70.14 5.60
C LYS A 283 48.07 -70.76 7.00
N PHE A 284 47.58 -70.03 8.01
CA PHE A 284 47.50 -70.52 9.39
C PHE A 284 46.56 -71.73 9.53
N HIS A 285 45.39 -71.70 8.90
CA HIS A 285 44.48 -72.86 8.89
C HIS A 285 45.08 -74.07 8.17
N GLU A 286 45.77 -73.87 7.04
CA GLU A 286 46.45 -74.95 6.33
C GLU A 286 47.55 -75.61 7.20
N GLU A 287 48.28 -74.81 8.00
CA GLU A 287 49.24 -75.34 8.98
C GLU A 287 48.58 -76.14 10.11
N ILE A 288 47.40 -75.70 10.58
CA ILE A 288 46.62 -76.44 11.58
C ILE A 288 46.15 -77.77 11.01
N GLU A 289 45.59 -77.78 9.80
CA GLU A 289 45.11 -79.00 9.15
C GLU A 289 46.24 -80.01 8.94
N LYS A 290 47.43 -79.57 8.48
CA LYS A 290 48.60 -80.44 8.35
C LYS A 290 49.06 -81.02 9.69
N LYS A 291 48.97 -80.26 10.79
CA LYS A 291 49.29 -80.76 12.13
C LYS A 291 48.26 -81.79 12.61
N GLN A 292 46.97 -81.52 12.38
CA GLN A 292 45.90 -82.45 12.73
C GLN A 292 46.00 -83.75 11.94
N GLN A 293 46.28 -83.70 10.63
CA GLN A 293 46.48 -84.90 9.81
C GLN A 293 47.65 -85.74 10.32
N LYS A 294 48.80 -85.12 10.62
CA LYS A 294 49.96 -85.82 11.19
C LYS A 294 49.66 -86.44 12.56
N GLN A 295 48.84 -85.78 13.38
CA GLN A 295 48.44 -86.32 14.68
C GLN A 295 47.47 -87.48 14.51
N ALA A 296 46.47 -87.35 13.64
CA ALA A 296 45.52 -88.41 13.30
C ALA A 296 46.22 -89.66 12.74
N GLU A 297 47.23 -89.50 11.87
CA GLU A 297 48.03 -90.63 11.38
C GLU A 297 48.82 -91.34 12.50
N LYS A 298 49.31 -90.60 13.50
CA LYS A 298 49.99 -91.19 14.67
C LYS A 298 49.00 -91.91 15.58
N ASP A 299 47.85 -91.30 15.83
CA ASP A 299 46.80 -91.86 16.67
C ASP A 299 46.22 -93.13 16.03
N GLN A 300 46.06 -93.14 14.70
CA GLN A 300 45.63 -94.32 13.95
C GLN A 300 46.64 -95.47 14.05
N LYS A 301 47.94 -95.20 13.85
CA LYS A 301 48.98 -96.22 14.02
C LYS A 301 48.99 -96.79 15.45
N ARG A 302 48.81 -95.93 16.44
CA ARG A 302 48.73 -96.34 17.85
C ARG A 302 47.49 -97.19 18.13
N TYR A 303 46.36 -96.87 17.52
CA TYR A 303 45.13 -97.65 17.62
C TYR A 303 45.30 -99.05 17.01
N ASP A 304 45.93 -99.14 15.82
CA ASP A 304 46.16 -100.40 15.14
C ASP A 304 47.13 -101.31 15.94
N GLU A 305 48.18 -100.75 16.54
CA GLU A 305 49.06 -101.47 17.49
C GLU A 305 48.30 -102.03 18.68
N LEU A 306 47.39 -101.24 19.27
CA LEU A 306 46.62 -101.63 20.44
C LEU A 306 45.59 -102.72 20.10
N GLN A 307 44.96 -102.63 18.92
CA GLN A 307 44.09 -103.66 18.36
C GLN A 307 44.83 -104.99 18.19
N ALA A 308 46.05 -104.98 17.67
CA ALA A 308 46.85 -106.19 17.52
C ALA A 308 47.15 -106.85 18.88
N GLN A 309 47.53 -106.06 19.89
CA GLN A 309 47.76 -106.56 21.26
C GLN A 309 46.49 -107.15 21.89
N LEU A 310 45.33 -106.52 21.68
CA LEU A 310 44.05 -107.05 22.17
C LEU A 310 43.65 -108.35 21.45
N ALA A 311 43.92 -108.45 20.15
CA ALA A 311 43.65 -109.68 19.39
C ALA A 311 44.52 -110.85 19.87
N GLU A 312 45.80 -110.59 20.19
CA GLU A 312 46.68 -111.60 20.79
C GLU A 312 46.17 -112.04 22.16
N GLN A 313 45.79 -111.11 23.04
CA GLN A 313 45.21 -111.44 24.35
C GLN A 313 43.88 -112.19 24.24
N ALA A 314 43.04 -111.87 23.24
CA ALA A 314 41.75 -112.53 23.05
C ALA A 314 41.88 -114.04 22.77
N ILE A 315 42.95 -114.48 22.11
CA ILE A 315 43.21 -115.91 21.88
C ILE A 315 43.48 -116.62 23.22
N PHE A 316 44.37 -116.05 24.05
CA PHE A 316 44.69 -116.61 25.37
C PHE A 316 43.48 -116.59 26.32
N ASP A 317 42.68 -115.51 26.29
CA ASP A 317 41.47 -115.42 27.12
C ASP A 317 40.37 -116.37 26.65
N GLN A 318 40.23 -116.66 25.35
CA GLN A 318 39.29 -117.67 24.85
C GLN A 318 39.60 -119.07 25.41
N GLU A 319 40.87 -119.47 25.43
CA GLU A 319 41.29 -120.76 25.99
C GLU A 319 41.04 -120.82 27.51
N ARG A 320 41.34 -119.73 28.22
CA ARG A 320 41.11 -119.60 29.67
C ARG A 320 39.63 -119.63 30.03
N ILE A 321 38.77 -118.99 29.24
CA ILE A 321 37.31 -118.97 29.46
C ILE A 321 36.72 -120.36 29.25
N LYS A 322 37.13 -121.08 28.19
CA LYS A 322 36.67 -122.46 27.95
C LYS A 322 37.00 -123.38 29.13
N TYR A 323 38.24 -123.32 29.63
CA TYR A 323 38.66 -124.10 30.81
C TYR A 323 37.85 -123.75 32.08
N ARG A 324 37.55 -122.48 32.30
CA ARG A 324 36.76 -122.06 33.47
C ARG A 324 35.27 -122.40 33.36
N ALA A 325 34.71 -122.42 32.15
CA ALA A 325 33.34 -122.86 31.92
C ALA A 325 33.17 -124.33 32.30
N GLU A 326 34.07 -125.20 31.82
CA GLU A 326 34.07 -126.64 32.14
C GLU A 326 34.20 -126.91 33.65
N GLN A 327 35.04 -126.14 34.35
CA GLN A 327 35.18 -126.20 35.82
C GLN A 327 33.92 -125.76 36.58
N LEU A 328 33.19 -124.78 36.06
CA LEU A 328 31.96 -124.29 36.67
C LEU A 328 30.82 -125.30 36.49
N ASP A 329 30.69 -125.88 35.30
CA ASP A 329 29.68 -126.91 35.03
C ASP A 329 29.87 -128.12 35.95
N ALA A 330 31.11 -128.55 36.16
CA ALA A 330 31.42 -129.63 37.11
C ALA A 330 30.99 -129.31 38.56
N LYS A 331 31.20 -128.07 39.03
CA LYS A 331 30.78 -127.64 40.38
C LYS A 331 29.28 -127.46 40.53
N ILE A 332 28.59 -127.06 39.45
CA ILE A 332 27.13 -126.91 39.47
C ILE A 332 26.46 -128.27 39.63
N GLU A 333 26.95 -129.28 38.91
CA GLU A 333 26.43 -130.64 39.05
C GLU A 333 26.70 -131.20 40.46
N GLU A 334 27.91 -131.00 41.01
CA GLU A 334 28.23 -131.42 42.39
C GLU A 334 27.33 -130.74 43.45
N ARG A 335 27.01 -129.45 43.29
CA ARG A 335 26.10 -128.75 44.21
C ARG A 335 24.67 -129.26 44.14
N LYS A 336 24.16 -129.59 42.94
CA LYS A 336 22.80 -130.13 42.78
C LYS A 336 22.63 -131.42 43.58
N TYR A 337 23.60 -132.33 43.47
CA TYR A 337 23.60 -133.57 44.24
C TYR A 337 23.57 -133.31 45.76
N LEU A 338 24.38 -132.36 46.24
CA LEU A 338 24.48 -132.03 47.66
C LEU A 338 23.24 -131.32 48.22
N GLU A 339 22.54 -130.54 47.38
CA GLU A 339 21.34 -129.80 47.76
C GLU A 339 20.11 -130.72 47.82
N GLU A 340 20.04 -131.74 46.97
CA GLU A 340 19.01 -132.79 47.05
C GLU A 340 19.13 -133.60 48.37
N GLU A 341 20.35 -133.92 48.79
CA GLU A 341 20.61 -134.65 50.04
C GLU A 341 20.23 -133.83 51.29
N LYS A 342 20.52 -132.52 51.29
CA LYS A 342 20.17 -131.62 52.39
C LYS A 342 18.67 -131.39 52.52
N LYS A 343 17.95 -131.29 51.41
CA LYS A 343 16.48 -131.12 51.43
C LYS A 343 15.79 -132.32 52.08
N GLN A 344 16.29 -133.53 51.86
CA GLN A 344 15.78 -134.72 52.54
C GLN A 344 16.02 -134.65 54.06
N ALA A 345 17.19 -134.17 54.50
CA ALA A 345 17.52 -134.04 55.92
C ALA A 345 16.78 -132.90 56.65
N GLU A 346 16.44 -131.79 55.97
CA GLU A 346 15.70 -130.68 56.59
C GLU A 346 14.22 -131.01 56.84
N ILE A 347 13.59 -131.76 55.94
CA ILE A 347 12.20 -132.24 56.13
C ILE A 347 12.11 -133.09 57.41
N GLU A 348 13.07 -133.99 57.64
CA GLU A 348 13.14 -134.80 58.87
C GLU A 348 13.37 -133.97 60.14
N LYS A 349 13.98 -132.78 60.03
CA LYS A 349 14.32 -131.91 61.15
C LYS A 349 13.19 -130.94 61.52
N GLU A 350 12.45 -130.42 60.53
CA GLU A 350 11.32 -129.52 60.78
C GLU A 350 10.17 -130.23 61.51
N GLU A 351 9.88 -131.48 61.15
CA GLU A 351 8.92 -132.32 61.88
C GLU A 351 9.30 -132.47 63.38
N ARG A 352 10.60 -132.40 63.68
CA ARG A 352 11.14 -132.51 65.05
C ARG A 352 11.10 -131.18 65.84
N LEU A 353 11.16 -130.04 65.15
CA LEU A 353 11.21 -128.70 65.75
C LEU A 353 9.82 -128.08 65.94
N GLU A 354 8.85 -128.38 65.08
CA GLU A 354 7.45 -127.95 65.25
C GLU A 354 6.91 -128.41 66.62
N ALA A 355 7.24 -129.64 67.02
CA ALA A 355 6.88 -130.21 68.32
C ALA A 355 7.42 -129.43 69.53
N LEU A 356 8.51 -128.67 69.37
CA LEU A 356 9.14 -127.87 70.44
C LEU A 356 8.62 -126.43 70.50
N ARG A 357 8.11 -125.88 69.38
CA ARG A 357 7.70 -124.46 69.27
C ARG A 357 6.38 -124.14 69.98
N GLU A 358 5.54 -125.13 70.25
CA GLU A 358 4.27 -124.97 70.97
C GLU A 358 4.48 -124.55 72.45
N GLN A 359 5.67 -124.76 73.03
CA GLN A 359 5.87 -124.65 74.48
C GLN A 359 6.27 -123.27 75.02
N VAL A 360 6.73 -122.29 74.22
CA VAL A 360 7.25 -121.01 74.76
C VAL A 360 7.11 -119.81 73.81
N ARG A 361 6.22 -118.84 74.08
CA ARG A 361 6.33 -117.47 73.51
C ARG A 361 5.70 -116.36 74.37
N VAL A 362 6.41 -115.22 74.51
CA VAL A 362 5.97 -113.94 75.14
C VAL A 362 6.43 -112.74 74.27
N VAL A 363 5.70 -111.60 74.32
CA VAL A 363 5.77 -110.43 73.39
C VAL A 363 5.79 -109.07 74.14
N ALA A 364 6.45 -108.04 73.60
CA ALA A 364 6.27 -106.61 73.93
C ALA A 364 6.55 -105.67 72.71
N GLU A 365 5.91 -104.49 72.63
CA GLU A 365 5.86 -103.55 71.47
C GLU A 365 6.31 -102.08 71.77
N SER A 366 6.43 -101.21 70.75
CA SER A 366 7.12 -99.87 70.75
C SER A 366 6.29 -98.71 70.10
N ASP A 367 6.56 -97.43 70.46
CA ASP A 367 5.68 -96.23 70.27
C ASP A 367 6.20 -95.15 69.25
N PRO A 368 5.36 -94.53 68.37
CA PRO A 368 5.77 -93.81 67.13
C PRO A 368 5.79 -92.25 67.11
N HIS A 369 5.66 -91.54 68.24
CA HIS A 369 5.40 -90.07 68.24
C HIS A 369 6.55 -89.12 67.82
N ARG A 370 7.73 -89.62 67.45
CA ARG A 370 8.94 -88.80 67.15
C ARG A 370 8.94 -88.13 65.77
N ILE A 371 8.01 -88.46 64.88
CA ILE A 371 8.08 -88.13 63.44
C ILE A 371 7.33 -86.82 63.08
N LEU A 372 6.64 -86.15 64.02
CA LEU A 372 5.60 -85.15 63.71
C LEU A 372 5.87 -83.67 64.11
N GLN A 373 7.11 -83.22 64.33
CA GLN A 373 7.40 -81.80 64.67
C GLN A 373 8.05 -80.97 63.54
N GLN A 374 7.65 -79.69 63.41
CA GLN A 374 8.10 -78.71 62.39
C GLN A 374 9.28 -77.84 62.90
N THR A 375 10.08 -77.29 61.98
CA THR A 375 11.36 -76.59 62.25
C THR A 375 11.32 -75.06 62.11
N GLU A 376 12.27 -74.40 62.79
CA GLU A 376 12.36 -72.95 63.10
C GLU A 376 12.26 -71.98 61.90
N ALA A 377 12.52 -72.42 60.67
CA ALA A 377 12.44 -71.57 59.47
C ALA A 377 11.00 -71.13 59.10
N TRP A 378 9.97 -71.82 59.60
CA TRP A 378 8.56 -71.50 59.32
C TRP A 378 7.98 -70.42 60.25
N GLN A 379 8.55 -70.23 61.44
CA GLN A 379 8.06 -69.25 62.42
C GLN A 379 8.45 -67.79 62.12
N ASN A 380 9.56 -67.54 61.41
CA ASN A 380 10.08 -66.17 61.16
C ASN A 380 9.39 -65.40 60.00
N ARG A 381 8.47 -65.99 59.24
CA ARG A 381 7.76 -65.29 58.14
C ARG A 381 6.54 -64.46 58.56
N TYR A 382 6.11 -64.55 59.82
CA TYR A 382 4.88 -63.90 60.31
C TYR A 382 5.12 -62.74 61.29
N ALA A 383 6.36 -62.32 61.55
CA ALA A 383 6.69 -61.41 62.66
C ALA A 383 7.25 -60.01 62.29
N GLU A 384 7.33 -59.61 61.01
CA GLU A 384 7.77 -58.25 60.62
C GLU A 384 6.77 -57.58 59.66
N ASN A 385 5.63 -57.12 60.19
CA ASN A 385 4.76 -56.11 59.57
C ASN A 385 3.86 -55.45 60.64
N GLU A 386 4.46 -54.75 61.58
CA GLU A 386 3.79 -53.69 62.34
C GLU A 386 4.84 -52.59 62.56
N ASP A 387 4.83 -51.58 61.69
CA ASP A 387 5.12 -50.17 62.02
C ASP A 387 4.96 -49.28 60.76
N ASP A 388 4.16 -48.22 60.93
CA ASP A 388 3.93 -47.02 60.10
C ASP A 388 3.26 -47.12 58.71
N ILE A 389 1.93 -47.29 58.72
CA ILE A 389 1.06 -46.74 57.67
C ILE A 389 1.03 -45.21 57.84
N ASP A 390 1.83 -44.51 57.04
CA ASP A 390 1.84 -43.05 56.96
C ASP A 390 0.49 -42.50 56.45
N ILE A 391 -0.36 -42.03 57.38
CA ILE A 391 -1.73 -41.52 57.15
C ILE A 391 -1.75 -40.25 56.28
N GLN A 392 -0.60 -39.65 55.97
CA GLN A 392 -0.51 -38.47 55.10
C GLN A 392 -0.27 -38.78 53.61
N LYS A 393 -0.36 -40.03 53.17
CA LYS A 393 -0.41 -40.33 51.73
C LYS A 393 -1.80 -40.07 51.15
N PRO A 394 -1.95 -39.17 50.15
CA PRO A 394 -3.25 -38.94 49.52
C PRO A 394 -3.72 -40.21 48.77
N LEU A 395 -5.02 -40.52 48.89
CA LEU A 395 -5.67 -41.67 48.22
C LEU A 395 -5.56 -41.65 46.68
N PHE A 396 -5.25 -40.49 46.10
CA PHE A 396 -5.03 -40.30 44.67
C PHE A 396 -3.68 -39.63 44.42
N ASN A 397 -2.96 -40.09 43.40
CA ASN A 397 -1.72 -39.46 42.98
C ASN A 397 -2.05 -38.08 42.36
N VAL A 398 -1.74 -36.99 43.07
CA VAL A 398 -1.96 -35.64 42.56
C VAL A 398 -0.98 -35.40 41.42
N ILE A 399 -1.47 -35.45 40.19
CA ILE A 399 -0.66 -35.14 38.99
C ILE A 399 -0.52 -33.62 38.92
N GLY A 400 0.42 -33.09 39.69
CA GLY A 400 0.76 -31.67 39.74
C GLY A 400 2.26 -31.47 39.81
N PHE A 401 2.70 -30.24 39.57
CA PHE A 401 4.10 -29.87 39.72
C PHE A 401 4.38 -29.55 41.19
N THR A 402 5.35 -30.22 41.78
CA THR A 402 5.85 -29.89 43.12
C THR A 402 6.67 -28.59 43.03
N SER A 403 6.67 -27.75 44.08
CA SER A 403 7.46 -26.51 44.10
C SER A 403 8.94 -26.73 43.75
N LYS A 404 9.52 -27.87 44.14
CA LYS A 404 10.90 -28.27 43.76
C LYS A 404 11.06 -28.57 42.26
N GLN A 405 10.03 -29.07 41.58
CA GLN A 405 10.04 -29.32 40.13
C GLN A 405 9.89 -28.02 39.34
N ILE A 406 9.17 -27.05 39.89
CA ILE A 406 9.02 -25.72 39.29
C ILE A 406 10.35 -24.95 39.42
N THR A 407 10.95 -24.92 40.61
CA THR A 407 12.22 -24.21 40.84
C THR A 407 13.44 -24.88 40.24
N SER A 408 13.36 -26.16 39.83
CA SER A 408 14.46 -26.83 39.15
C SER A 408 14.60 -26.43 37.68
N ASP A 409 13.55 -25.89 37.05
CA ASP A 409 13.55 -25.48 35.64
C ASP A 409 14.63 -24.40 35.38
N PRO A 410 15.60 -24.65 34.47
CA PRO A 410 16.61 -23.68 34.08
C PRO A 410 16.04 -22.33 33.61
N ARG A 411 14.88 -22.33 32.95
CA ARG A 411 14.22 -21.10 32.47
C ARG A 411 13.73 -20.25 33.63
N MET A 412 13.12 -20.88 34.64
CA MET A 412 12.64 -20.17 35.81
C MET A 412 13.81 -19.60 36.64
N LYS A 413 14.90 -20.36 36.78
CA LYS A 413 16.12 -19.86 37.43
C LYS A 413 16.71 -18.67 36.69
N LEU A 414 16.79 -18.75 35.37
CA LEU A 414 17.32 -17.66 34.55
C LEU A 414 16.42 -16.43 34.61
N GLU A 415 15.10 -16.59 34.51
CA GLU A 415 14.13 -15.49 34.62
C GLU A 415 14.23 -14.81 35.98
N ALA A 416 14.29 -15.58 37.07
CA ALA A 416 14.47 -15.04 38.41
C ALA A 416 15.77 -14.21 38.51
N ARG A 417 16.89 -14.70 37.95
CA ARG A 417 18.15 -13.95 37.91
C ARG A 417 18.09 -12.69 37.04
N LEU A 418 17.38 -12.74 35.92
CA LEU A 418 17.15 -11.57 35.06
C LEU A 418 16.25 -10.54 35.73
N ARG A 419 15.30 -10.98 36.56
CA ARG A 419 14.44 -10.12 37.36
C ARG A 419 15.21 -9.48 38.50
N ASP A 420 16.04 -10.25 39.23
CA ASP A 420 16.96 -9.75 40.26
C ASP A 420 17.93 -8.71 39.69
N ALA A 421 18.40 -8.91 38.45
CA ALA A 421 19.26 -7.97 37.73
C ALA A 421 18.50 -6.79 37.08
N GLY A 422 17.16 -6.75 37.16
CA GLY A 422 16.33 -5.70 36.55
C GLY A 422 16.24 -5.75 35.02
N LEU A 423 16.74 -6.79 34.36
CA LEU A 423 16.86 -6.91 32.90
C LEU A 423 15.69 -7.63 32.22
N HIS A 424 14.72 -8.13 32.98
CA HIS A 424 13.61 -8.96 32.49
C HIS A 424 12.80 -8.38 31.31
N ASN A 425 12.66 -7.05 31.21
CA ASN A 425 11.90 -6.39 30.13
C ASN A 425 12.74 -6.03 28.89
N THR A 426 14.03 -6.37 28.86
CA THR A 426 14.91 -6.03 27.73
C THR A 426 14.79 -7.01 26.57
N ASP A 427 15.08 -6.54 25.34
CA ASP A 427 15.15 -7.41 24.16
C ASP A 427 16.21 -8.50 24.29
N TYR A 428 17.28 -8.19 25.03
CA TYR A 428 18.31 -9.15 25.39
C TYR A 428 17.76 -10.31 26.22
N ALA A 429 16.98 -10.02 27.27
CA ALA A 429 16.33 -11.05 28.07
C ALA A 429 15.37 -11.91 27.23
N ARG A 430 14.58 -11.29 26.33
CA ARG A 430 13.70 -12.03 25.39
C ARG A 430 14.49 -12.97 24.48
N GLN A 431 15.61 -12.50 23.93
CA GLN A 431 16.44 -13.29 23.04
C GLN A 431 17.12 -14.46 23.78
N ILE A 432 17.65 -14.23 24.98
CA ILE A 432 18.29 -15.30 25.77
C ILE A 432 17.25 -16.32 26.23
N MET A 433 16.08 -15.89 26.73
CA MET A 433 15.00 -16.80 27.14
C MET A 433 14.52 -17.69 25.99
N SER A 434 14.49 -17.17 24.76
CA SER A 434 14.12 -17.95 23.57
C SER A 434 15.11 -19.08 23.25
N LYS A 435 16.38 -18.93 23.65
CA LYS A 435 17.45 -19.91 23.38
C LYS A 435 17.52 -21.01 24.44
N VAL A 436 16.91 -20.83 25.62
CA VAL A 436 16.98 -21.83 26.70
C VAL A 436 16.02 -22.98 26.41
N PRO A 437 16.51 -24.23 26.27
CA PRO A 437 15.66 -25.39 26.02
C PRO A 437 14.80 -25.71 27.26
N PRO A 438 13.61 -26.28 27.07
CA PRO A 438 12.82 -26.80 28.19
C PRO A 438 13.50 -28.05 28.79
N PRO A 439 13.28 -28.36 30.07
CA PRO A 439 13.89 -29.51 30.74
C PRO A 439 13.48 -30.86 30.10
N GLN A 440 12.30 -30.92 29.49
CA GLN A 440 11.90 -32.01 28.61
C GLN A 440 11.54 -31.44 27.24
N PRO A 441 12.11 -31.99 26.14
CA PRO A 441 11.69 -31.60 24.81
C PRO A 441 10.21 -31.95 24.61
N PRO A 442 9.47 -31.18 23.80
CA PRO A 442 8.11 -31.54 23.45
C PRO A 442 8.09 -32.92 22.82
N ARG A 443 7.03 -33.68 23.07
CA ARG A 443 6.84 -34.97 22.40
C ARG A 443 6.78 -34.76 20.89
N ARG A 444 7.27 -35.76 20.13
CA ARG A 444 7.47 -35.67 18.68
C ARG A 444 6.19 -35.35 17.89
N ASP A 445 5.03 -35.72 18.42
CA ASP A 445 3.69 -35.44 17.90
C ASP A 445 3.20 -34.01 18.20
N MET A 446 3.78 -33.33 19.18
CA MET A 446 3.47 -31.96 19.59
C MET A 446 4.47 -30.91 19.04
N GLU A 447 5.40 -31.31 18.17
CA GLU A 447 6.28 -30.36 17.51
C GLU A 447 5.48 -29.46 16.56
N SER A 448 5.29 -28.19 16.94
CA SER A 448 4.67 -27.21 16.05
C SER A 448 5.59 -26.91 14.87
N THR A 449 5.14 -27.21 13.65
CA THR A 449 5.85 -26.86 12.40
C THR A 449 5.75 -25.36 12.06
N VAL A 450 4.84 -24.63 12.72
CA VAL A 450 4.53 -23.21 12.46
C VAL A 450 5.73 -22.28 12.66
N PHE A 451 6.66 -22.62 13.55
CA PHE A 451 7.81 -21.76 13.90
C PHE A 451 9.17 -22.35 13.51
N LYS A 452 9.22 -23.42 12.71
CA LYS A 452 10.49 -23.88 12.11
C LYS A 452 10.91 -22.82 11.08
N LYS A 453 11.77 -21.89 11.49
CA LYS A 453 12.59 -21.11 10.55
C LYS A 453 13.36 -22.13 9.72
N ASN A 454 13.12 -22.16 8.41
CA ASN A 454 13.96 -22.87 7.45
C ASN A 454 15.38 -22.35 7.58
N LEU A 455 16.19 -23.01 8.41
CA LEU A 455 17.65 -22.87 8.47
C LEU A 455 18.28 -23.72 7.37
N ASN A 456 17.73 -23.62 6.16
CA ASN A 456 18.37 -24.05 4.92
C ASN A 456 18.36 -22.83 3.98
N ASN A 457 19.18 -21.85 4.32
CA ASN A 457 19.90 -21.03 3.37
C ASN A 457 21.12 -20.49 4.12
N THR A 458 22.28 -20.81 3.52
CA THR A 458 23.68 -20.55 3.92
C THR A 458 24.24 -21.34 5.09
#